data_AF-A0A0G0FZN9-F1
#
_entry.id   AF-A0A0G0FZN9-F1
#
_cell.length_a   1.000
_cell.length_b   1.000
_cell.length_c   1.000
_cell.angle_alpha   90.00
_cell.angle_beta   90.00
_cell.angle_gamma   90.00
#
_symmetry.space_group_name_H-M   'P 1'
#
loop_
_entity.id
_entity.type
_entity.pdbx_description
1 polymer ?
#
loop_
_entity_poly.entity_id
_entity_poly.type
_entity_poly.pdbx_seq_one_letter_code
_entity_poly.pdbx_strand_id
1 'polypeptide(L)'
;MRSSNPDAACYWVGRMLSGGEDPLYIARRLLRFSSEDVGNADPNALVLANSVYEACQKLGMPECETLLMQLAIYLSKAPKDNTAYKVELEVKKDIEIYGNLPVPLNIRNAETKLMKDIGYGKGYEYDHDLIG
;
A
#
# COMPACT_ATOMS: atom_id res chain seq x y z
N MET A 1 -17.02 -3.21 0.32
CA MET A 1 -15.74 -2.94 1.02
C MET A 1 -15.58 -1.49 1.45
N ARG A 2 -15.46 -0.49 0.56
CA ARG A 2 -15.24 0.94 0.94
C ARG A 2 -16.32 1.49 1.88
N SER A 3 -17.59 1.23 1.58
CA SER A 3 -18.74 1.59 2.43
C SER A 3 -19.01 0.58 3.57
N SER A 4 -18.02 -0.24 3.93
CA SER A 4 -18.08 -1.23 5.02
C SER A 4 -19.23 -2.23 4.97
N ASN A 5 -19.72 -2.56 3.78
CA ASN A 5 -20.73 -3.61 3.56
C ASN A 5 -20.04 -4.93 3.12
N PRO A 6 -19.95 -5.94 4.01
CA PRO A 6 -19.34 -7.24 3.69
C PRO A 6 -20.22 -8.11 2.79
N ASP A 7 -21.55 -8.08 2.94
CA ASP A 7 -22.46 -8.90 2.15
C ASP A 7 -22.39 -8.54 0.66
N ALA A 8 -22.42 -7.25 0.36
CA ALA A 8 -22.23 -6.74 -1.00
C ALA A 8 -20.84 -7.09 -1.54
N ALA A 9 -19.79 -7.05 -0.71
CA ALA A 9 -18.45 -7.42 -1.13
C ALA A 9 -18.37 -8.91 -1.53
N CYS A 10 -18.89 -9.80 -0.69
CA CYS A 10 -18.96 -11.23 -0.99
C CYS A 10 -19.80 -11.53 -2.23
N TYR A 11 -20.95 -10.87 -2.37
CA TYR A 11 -21.79 -11.01 -3.56
C TYR A 11 -21.02 -10.69 -4.85
N TRP A 12 -20.30 -9.56 -4.88
CA TRP A 12 -19.51 -9.18 -6.06
C TRP A 12 -18.31 -10.09 -6.31
N VAL A 13 -17.63 -10.57 -5.26
CA VAL A 13 -16.57 -11.58 -5.39
C VAL A 13 -17.12 -12.87 -6.03
N GLY A 14 -18.24 -13.37 -5.52
CA GLY A 14 -18.90 -14.56 -6.07
C GLY A 14 -19.37 -14.36 -7.51
N ARG A 15 -19.89 -13.17 -7.84
CA ARG A 15 -20.27 -12.81 -9.23
C ARG A 15 -19.09 -12.78 -10.19
N MET A 16 -17.93 -12.26 -9.77
CA MET A 16 -16.71 -12.27 -10.58
C MET A 16 -16.23 -13.70 -10.84
N LEU A 17 -16.17 -14.53 -9.79
CA LEU A 17 -15.78 -15.94 -9.91
C LEU A 17 -16.73 -16.73 -10.80
N SER A 18 -18.04 -16.57 -10.62
CA SER A 18 -19.07 -17.19 -11.45
C SER A 18 -19.03 -16.69 -12.91
N GLY A 19 -18.51 -15.48 -13.13
CA GLY A 19 -18.28 -14.91 -14.45
C GLY A 19 -17.03 -15.43 -15.16
N GLY A 20 -16.26 -16.31 -14.52
CA GLY A 20 -15.01 -16.86 -15.07
C GLY A 20 -13.79 -15.98 -14.86
N GLU A 21 -13.85 -14.98 -13.97
CA GLU A 21 -12.68 -14.16 -13.63
C GLU A 21 -11.61 -15.00 -12.92
N ASP A 22 -10.35 -14.70 -13.23
CA ASP A 22 -9.20 -15.31 -12.57
C ASP A 22 -9.21 -14.98 -11.06
N PRO A 23 -9.18 -15.98 -10.14
CA PRO A 23 -9.14 -15.72 -8.70
C PRO A 23 -7.93 -14.85 -8.30
N LEU A 24 -6.81 -14.94 -9.01
CA LEU A 24 -5.65 -14.11 -8.75
C LEU A 24 -5.90 -12.65 -9.16
N TYR A 25 -6.74 -12.40 -10.17
CA TYR A 25 -7.18 -11.05 -10.50
C TYR A 25 -7.97 -10.44 -9.33
N ILE A 26 -8.92 -11.19 -8.78
CA ILE A 26 -9.71 -10.73 -7.63
C ILE A 26 -8.80 -10.50 -6.42
N ALA A 27 -7.88 -11.44 -6.11
CA ALA A 27 -6.92 -11.29 -5.03
C ALA A 27 -6.04 -10.03 -5.18
N ARG A 28 -5.57 -9.69 -6.39
CA ARG A 28 -4.83 -8.44 -6.65
C ARG A 28 -5.66 -7.19 -6.33
N ARG A 29 -6.97 -7.23 -6.64
CA ARG A 29 -7.89 -6.10 -6.34
C ARG A 29 -8.13 -5.94 -4.85
N LEU A 30 -8.27 -7.05 -4.12
CA LEU A 30 -8.36 -7.05 -2.66
C LEU A 30 -7.05 -6.58 -2.01
N LEU A 31 -5.90 -7.00 -2.56
CA LEU A 31 -4.58 -6.54 -2.13
C LEU A 31 -4.41 -5.02 -2.32
N ARG A 32 -4.79 -4.47 -3.48
CA ARG A 32 -4.79 -3.01 -3.71
C ARG A 32 -5.68 -2.28 -2.69
N PHE A 33 -6.87 -2.83 -2.42
CA PHE A 33 -7.80 -2.24 -1.45
C PHE A 33 -7.19 -2.18 -0.04
N SER A 34 -6.41 -3.19 0.36
CA SER A 34 -5.75 -3.21 1.68
C SER A 34 -4.79 -2.02 1.88
N SER A 35 -4.07 -1.58 0.84
CA SER A 35 -3.20 -0.40 0.96
C SER A 35 -3.95 0.92 0.75
N GLU A 36 -4.95 0.94 -0.13
CA GLU A 36 -5.63 2.16 -0.57
C GLU A 36 -6.70 2.66 0.41
N ASP A 37 -7.48 1.73 0.96
CA ASP A 37 -8.69 2.04 1.72
C ASP A 37 -8.61 1.62 3.19
N VAL A 38 -7.74 0.66 3.53
CA VAL A 38 -7.47 0.28 4.94
C VAL A 38 -6.20 0.98 5.44
N GLY A 39 -5.13 0.99 4.65
CA GLY A 39 -3.96 1.84 4.88
C GLY A 39 -3.29 1.60 6.23
N ASN A 40 -2.85 2.68 6.88
CA ASN A 40 -2.15 2.59 8.16
C ASN A 40 -3.10 2.42 9.36
N ALA A 41 -4.42 2.46 9.14
CA ALA A 41 -5.38 2.15 10.20
C ALA A 41 -5.35 0.67 10.60
N ASP A 42 -4.96 -0.22 9.67
CA ASP A 42 -4.65 -1.62 9.96
C ASP A 42 -3.62 -2.19 8.96
N PRO A 43 -2.32 -2.05 9.23
CA PRO A 43 -1.26 -2.53 8.36
C PRO A 43 -1.26 -4.06 8.14
N ASN A 44 -1.88 -4.83 9.04
CA ASN A 44 -1.97 -6.29 8.90
C ASN A 44 -2.87 -6.69 7.73
N ALA A 45 -3.76 -5.81 7.27
CA ALA A 45 -4.59 -6.05 6.09
C ALA A 45 -3.76 -6.36 4.85
N LEU A 46 -2.62 -5.67 4.67
CA LEU A 46 -1.72 -5.89 3.54
C LEU A 46 -1.00 -7.25 3.64
N VAL A 47 -0.61 -7.65 4.84
CA VAL A 47 0.03 -8.95 5.10
C VAL A 47 -0.94 -10.10 4.86
N LEU A 48 -2.17 -9.98 5.37
CA LEU A 48 -3.23 -10.95 5.17
C LEU A 48 -3.60 -11.08 3.68
N ALA A 49 -3.73 -9.96 2.97
CA ALA A 49 -4.05 -9.97 1.55
C ALA A 49 -2.97 -10.64 0.70
N ASN A 50 -1.68 -10.44 1.01
CA ASN A 50 -0.58 -11.16 0.34
C ASN A 50 -0.65 -12.66 0.63
N SER A 51 -0.90 -13.04 1.89
CA SER A 51 -1.03 -14.45 2.29
C SER A 51 -2.19 -15.14 1.55
N VAL A 52 -3.33 -14.45 1.39
CA VAL A 52 -4.48 -14.93 0.61
C VAL A 52 -4.13 -15.03 -0.88
N TYR A 53 -3.43 -14.06 -1.44
CA TYR A 53 -2.96 -14.11 -2.83
C TYR A 53 -2.08 -15.36 -3.07
N GLU A 54 -1.07 -15.59 -2.22
CA GLU A 54 -0.22 -16.77 -2.31
C GLU A 54 -0.99 -18.08 -2.13
N ALA A 55 -1.93 -18.12 -1.18
CA ALA A 55 -2.76 -19.29 -0.97
C ALA A 55 -3.62 -19.59 -2.21
N CYS A 56 -4.16 -18.55 -2.86
CA CYS A 56 -4.89 -18.71 -4.12
C CYS A 56 -3.99 -19.24 -5.24
N GLN A 57 -2.73 -18.79 -5.32
CA GLN A 57 -1.77 -19.31 -6.30
C GLN A 57 -1.43 -20.78 -6.06
N LYS A 58 -1.31 -21.19 -4.79
CA LYS A 58 -0.94 -22.55 -4.39
C LYS A 58 -2.07 -23.56 -4.60
N LEU A 59 -3.31 -23.16 -4.31
CA LEU A 59 -4.46 -24.07 -4.31
C LEU A 59 -5.24 -24.06 -5.63
N GLY A 60 -5.44 -22.88 -6.23
CA GLY A 60 -6.34 -22.73 -7.37
C GLY A 60 -7.83 -22.86 -7.00
N MET A 61 -8.68 -22.89 -8.03
CA MET A 61 -10.12 -23.10 -7.86
C MET A 61 -10.43 -24.58 -7.65
N PRO A 62 -11.44 -24.92 -6.82
CA PRO A 62 -12.39 -24.02 -6.14
C PRO A 62 -11.95 -23.46 -4.77
N GLU A 63 -10.84 -23.90 -4.21
CA GLU A 63 -10.43 -23.54 -2.84
C GLU A 63 -10.21 -22.03 -2.63
N CYS A 64 -9.83 -21.31 -3.70
CA CYS A 64 -9.72 -19.84 -3.70
C CYS A 64 -11.02 -19.13 -3.27
N GLU A 65 -12.20 -19.70 -3.52
CA GLU A 65 -13.48 -19.01 -3.25
C GLU A 65 -13.58 -18.58 -1.79
N THR A 66 -13.33 -19.50 -0.85
CA THR A 66 -13.45 -19.24 0.58
C THR A 66 -12.38 -18.24 1.05
N LEU A 67 -11.16 -18.33 0.50
CA LEU A 67 -10.06 -17.42 0.84
C LEU A 67 -10.37 -15.98 0.42
N LEU A 68 -10.90 -15.79 -0.80
CA LEU A 68 -11.29 -14.48 -1.31
C LEU A 68 -12.46 -13.88 -0.52
N MET A 69 -13.44 -14.71 -0.15
CA MET A 69 -14.57 -14.28 0.69
C MET A 69 -14.10 -13.84 2.07
N GLN A 70 -13.23 -14.64 2.72
CA GLN A 70 -12.66 -14.31 4.02
C GLN A 70 -11.96 -12.95 3.99
N LEU A 71 -11.13 -12.71 2.97
CA LEU A 71 -10.43 -11.43 2.81
C LEU A 71 -11.39 -10.27 2.57
N ALA A 72 -12.40 -10.45 1.71
CA ALA A 72 -13.39 -9.41 1.42
C ALA A 72 -14.19 -9.00 2.67
N ILE A 73 -14.54 -9.96 3.53
CA ILE A 73 -15.19 -9.70 4.82
C ILE A 73 -14.25 -8.91 5.73
N TYR A 74 -13.01 -9.36 5.87
CA TYR A 74 -11.99 -8.69 6.69
C TYR A 74 -11.82 -7.22 6.26
N LEU A 75 -11.53 -6.98 4.99
CA LEU A 75 -11.31 -5.64 4.45
C LEU A 75 -12.55 -4.74 4.55
N SER A 76 -13.75 -5.32 4.46
CA SER A 76 -14.99 -4.57 4.67
C SER A 76 -15.14 -4.08 6.12
N LYS A 77 -14.74 -4.90 7.10
CA LYS A 77 -14.85 -4.58 8.54
C LYS A 77 -13.67 -3.79 9.10
N ALA A 78 -12.52 -3.80 8.43
CA ALA A 78 -11.32 -3.07 8.86
C ALA A 78 -11.58 -1.56 8.96
N PRO A 79 -10.90 -0.84 9.88
CA PRO A 79 -10.91 0.62 9.88
C PRO A 79 -10.38 1.16 8.55
N LYS A 80 -10.82 2.36 8.15
CA LYS A 80 -10.50 2.92 6.83
C LYS A 80 -9.53 4.09 6.98
N ASP A 81 -8.48 4.07 6.19
CA ASP A 81 -7.50 5.16 6.07
C ASP A 81 -6.97 5.18 4.63
N ASN A 82 -7.18 6.32 3.96
CA ASN A 82 -6.72 6.55 2.58
C ASN A 82 -5.60 7.59 2.48
N THR A 83 -4.90 7.87 3.59
CA THR A 83 -3.82 8.86 3.65
C THR A 83 -2.72 8.54 2.64
N ALA A 84 -2.26 7.29 2.59
CA ALA A 84 -1.22 6.87 1.64
C ALA A 84 -1.63 7.12 0.17
N TYR A 85 -2.90 6.84 -0.17
CA TYR A 85 -3.42 7.09 -1.52
C TYR A 85 -3.48 8.59 -1.85
N LYS A 86 -3.92 9.42 -0.90
CA LYS A 86 -3.93 10.88 -1.10
C LYS A 86 -2.52 11.44 -1.29
N VAL A 87 -1.58 11.03 -0.45
CA VAL A 87 -0.17 11.43 -0.55
C VAL A 87 0.42 10.99 -1.89
N GLU A 88 0.12 9.79 -2.39
CA GLU A 88 0.54 9.35 -3.72
C GLU A 88 0.09 10.33 -4.82
N LEU A 89 -1.17 10.79 -4.76
CA LEU A 89 -1.72 11.73 -5.74
C LEU A 89 -1.08 13.12 -5.64
N GLU A 90 -0.84 13.61 -4.42
CA GLU A 90 -0.19 14.89 -4.18
C GLU A 90 1.26 14.89 -4.65
N VAL A 91 2.02 13.84 -4.32
CA VAL A 91 3.42 13.69 -4.77
C VAL A 91 3.50 13.61 -6.29
N LYS A 92 2.61 12.87 -6.95
CA LYS A 92 2.58 12.81 -8.42
C LYS A 92 2.34 14.18 -9.04
N LYS A 93 1.42 14.95 -8.47
CA LYS A 93 1.13 16.32 -8.90
C LYS A 93 2.35 17.23 -8.71
N ASP A 94 3.05 17.14 -7.58
CA ASP A 94 4.24 17.95 -7.33
C ASP A 94 5.37 17.61 -8.32
N ILE A 95 5.58 16.32 -8.63
CA ILE A 95 6.55 15.89 -9.64
C ILE A 95 6.23 16.50 -11.01
N GLU A 96 4.96 16.51 -11.41
CA GLU A 96 4.52 17.09 -12.68
C GLU A 96 4.72 18.62 -12.73
N ILE A 97 4.47 19.32 -11.62
CA ILE A 97 4.55 20.78 -11.55
C ILE A 97 5.99 21.27 -11.41
N TYR A 98 6.77 20.65 -10.52
CA TYR A 98 8.08 21.16 -10.10
C TYR A 98 9.26 20.45 -10.78
N GLY A 99 9.04 19.30 -11.42
CA GLY A 99 10.08 18.53 -12.08
C GLY A 99 11.15 18.02 -11.10
N ASN A 100 12.42 18.04 -11.51
CA ASN A 100 13.52 17.46 -10.74
C ASN A 100 14.20 18.51 -9.85
N LEU A 101 13.54 18.88 -8.74
CA LEU A 101 14.16 19.76 -7.74
C LEU A 101 15.39 19.08 -7.10
N PRO A 102 16.47 19.83 -6.85
CA PRO A 102 17.68 19.25 -6.25
C PRO A 102 17.45 18.88 -4.78
N VAL A 103 18.07 17.79 -4.33
CA VAL A 103 18.10 17.40 -2.91
C VAL A 103 18.73 18.53 -2.08
N PRO A 104 18.11 18.97 -0.95
CA PRO A 104 18.70 19.96 -0.05
C PRO A 104 20.09 19.55 0.46
N LEU A 105 21.04 20.49 0.51
CA LEU A 105 22.45 20.21 0.84
C LEU A 105 22.63 19.53 2.21
N ASN A 106 21.81 19.89 3.21
CA ASN A 106 21.88 19.37 4.57
C ASN A 106 21.49 17.89 4.67
N ILE A 107 20.74 17.34 3.72
CA ILE A 107 20.40 15.91 3.67
C ILE A 107 21.13 15.16 2.54
N ARG A 108 22.05 15.84 1.83
CA ARG A 108 22.93 15.15 0.86
C ARG A 108 23.99 14.35 1.60
N ASN A 109 24.26 13.16 1.07
CA ASN A 109 25.37 12.35 1.55
C ASN A 109 26.73 13.03 1.26
N ALA A 110 27.66 12.97 2.21
CA ALA A 110 28.92 13.71 2.20
C ALA A 110 30.14 12.81 2.41
N GLU A 111 30.29 11.79 1.56
CA GLU A 111 31.30 10.73 1.76
C GLU A 111 32.72 11.18 1.42
N THR A 112 32.88 12.04 0.41
CA THR A 112 34.20 12.50 -0.04
C THR A 112 34.60 13.83 0.60
N LYS A 113 35.91 14.11 0.65
CA LYS A 113 36.43 15.40 1.13
C LYS A 113 35.86 16.58 0.32
N LEU A 114 35.84 16.46 -1.02
CA LEU A 114 35.27 17.47 -1.89
C LEU A 114 33.79 17.75 -1.57
N MET A 115 32.98 16.71 -1.32
CA MET A 115 31.57 16.86 -0.97
C MET A 115 31.37 17.63 0.34
N LYS A 116 32.18 17.34 1.37
CA LYS A 116 32.17 18.09 2.64
C LYS A 116 32.60 19.54 2.44
N ASP A 117 33.64 19.76 1.63
CA ASP A 117 34.18 21.09 1.34
C ASP A 117 33.16 21.99 0.62
N ILE A 118 32.31 21.41 -0.25
CA ILE A 118 31.20 22.13 -0.92
C ILE A 118 29.89 22.15 -0.10
N GLY A 119 29.93 21.70 1.16
CA GLY A 119 28.83 21.85 2.11
C GLY A 119 27.77 20.75 2.10
N TYR A 120 28.05 19.56 1.54
CA TYR A 120 27.12 18.43 1.63
C TYR A 120 27.05 17.94 3.08
N GLY A 121 25.85 17.59 3.55
CA GLY A 121 25.59 17.14 4.92
C GLY A 121 25.79 18.21 5.99
N LYS A 122 26.11 19.46 5.61
CA LYS A 122 26.28 20.56 6.57
C LYS A 122 24.93 20.91 7.19
N GLY A 123 24.85 20.83 8.52
CA GLY A 123 23.60 21.06 9.26
C GLY A 123 22.63 19.87 9.20
N TYR A 124 23.12 18.67 8.85
CA TYR A 124 22.36 17.44 9.08
C TYR A 124 22.19 17.23 10.59
N GLU A 125 20.95 17.07 11.03
CA GLU A 125 20.63 16.66 12.40
C GLU A 125 20.35 15.15 12.37
N TYR A 126 21.03 14.40 13.22
CA TYR A 126 20.85 12.96 13.32
C TYR A 126 19.80 12.68 14.39
N ASP A 127 18.63 12.16 13.97
CA ASP A 127 17.45 12.00 14.83
C ASP A 127 17.73 11.22 16.13
N HIS A 128 18.69 10.29 16.13
CA HIS A 128 19.05 9.53 17.33
C HIS A 128 19.88 10.32 18.36
N ASP A 129 20.49 11.44 17.97
CA ASP A 129 21.23 12.34 18.85
C ASP A 129 20.36 13.50 19.37
N LEU A 130 19.17 13.69 18.77
CA LEU A 130 18.18 14.66 19.23
C LEU A 130 17.41 14.10 20.43
N ILE A 131 17.19 14.94 21.45
CA ILE A 131 16.35 14.58 22.60
C ILE A 131 14.89 14.71 22.15
N GLY A 132 14.18 13.58 22.11
CA GLY A 132 12.75 13.49 21.75
C GLY A 132 11.79 13.92 22.85
#